data_AF-A0A101WIG7-F1
#
_entry.id   AF-A0A101WIG7-F1
#
_cell.length_a   1.000
_cell.length_b   1.000
_cell.length_c   1.000
_cell.angle_alpha   90.00
_cell.angle_beta   90.00
_cell.angle_gamma   90.00
#
_symmetry.space_group_name_H-M   'P 1'
#
loop_
_entity.id
_entity.type
_entity.pdbx_description
1 polymer ?
#
loop_
_entity_poly.entity_id
_entity_poly.type
_entity_poly.pdbx_seq_one_letter_code
_entity_poly.pdbx_strand_id
1 'polypeptide(L)'
;FEWLNKVAGEVIATPGCESNVKEIYDKTWELRRTRDNVVIFNQFGELGNHLWHYEVTGNAMHEIIKAEAGSKGKLAGICLTSGSAGTLGSSDYLKDQYPHAKLAVGEALQCPTLLNNGFGDHRIEGIGDKHIPWIHNVKNTDMVIAIDDNDSLGMFRLFNEPSGQDYLRGQGISEEVIAKLSWVGISGAANILSCIKFAKYYELTENDIIMTVLTDSAEMYQSRLQEMEAERGNEYSSLNAAVDHNRNVLGVRTDSMKELTYQSKKRIHNLKYYTWIEQQEYDMGELNAQWYDYDEYWGKLHQMGPELDKLIEQFNEKTGLVK
;
A
#
# COMPACT_ATOMS: atom_id res chain seq x y z
N PHE A 1 4.37 -0.79 -20.85
CA PHE A 1 3.20 -0.47 -21.73
C PHE A 1 2.75 -1.59 -22.66
N GLU A 2 3.57 -2.62 -22.97
CA GLU A 2 3.20 -3.65 -23.96
C GLU A 2 1.88 -4.37 -23.67
N TRP A 3 1.66 -4.78 -22.42
CA TRP A 3 0.39 -5.40 -22.02
C TRP A 3 -0.79 -4.43 -22.15
N LEU A 4 -0.63 -3.19 -21.65
CA LEU A 4 -1.67 -2.17 -21.72
C LEU A 4 -2.09 -1.86 -23.16
N ASN A 5 -1.13 -1.80 -24.10
CA ASN A 5 -1.40 -1.59 -25.52
C ASN A 5 -2.25 -2.70 -26.18
N LYS A 6 -2.37 -3.88 -25.55
CA LYS A 6 -3.19 -4.99 -26.04
C LYS A 6 -4.64 -4.92 -25.56
N VAL A 7 -4.91 -4.21 -24.45
CA VAL A 7 -6.22 -4.20 -23.77
C VAL A 7 -6.87 -2.81 -23.72
N ALA A 8 -6.08 -1.74 -23.81
CA ALA A 8 -6.56 -0.36 -23.82
C ALA A 8 -6.80 0.13 -25.24
N GLY A 9 -7.95 0.77 -25.47
CA GLY A 9 -8.26 1.42 -26.75
C GLY A 9 -7.45 2.71 -26.99
N GLU A 10 -7.06 3.42 -25.92
CA GLU A 10 -6.25 4.63 -25.97
C GLU A 10 -5.32 4.67 -24.75
N VAL A 11 -4.05 5.00 -24.97
CA VAL A 11 -3.05 5.19 -23.91
C VAL A 11 -2.50 6.60 -24.03
N ILE A 12 -2.68 7.39 -22.97
CA ILE A 12 -2.21 8.78 -22.88
C ILE A 12 -1.10 8.82 -21.83
N ALA A 13 0.15 8.96 -22.28
CA ALA A 13 1.27 9.13 -21.37
C ALA A 13 1.34 10.57 -20.85
N THR A 14 1.56 10.71 -19.54
CA THR A 14 1.88 11.99 -18.89
C THR A 14 3.36 12.01 -18.47
N PRO A 15 4.03 13.17 -18.43
CA PRO A 15 5.40 13.25 -17.93
C PRO A 15 5.44 12.94 -16.42
N GLY A 16 6.56 12.39 -15.94
CA GLY A 16 6.78 12.10 -14.53
C GLY A 16 7.42 10.74 -14.28
N CYS A 17 7.38 10.32 -13.02
CA CYS A 17 7.81 9.00 -12.54
C CYS A 17 6.71 8.35 -11.70
N GLU A 18 7.01 7.23 -11.02
CA GLU A 18 6.04 6.49 -10.18
C GLU A 18 5.33 7.39 -9.14
N SER A 19 6.06 8.34 -8.55
CA SER A 19 5.50 9.25 -7.53
C SER A 19 4.61 10.38 -8.09
N ASN A 20 4.48 10.55 -9.41
CA ASN A 20 3.80 11.68 -10.03
C ASN A 20 2.31 11.40 -10.27
N VAL A 21 1.44 12.01 -9.45
CA VAL A 21 -0.04 11.91 -9.63
C VAL A 21 -0.65 13.21 -10.18
N LYS A 22 0.00 14.36 -9.97
CA LYS A 22 -0.53 15.68 -10.39
C LYS A 22 -0.78 15.73 -11.90
N GLU A 23 0.19 15.28 -12.69
CA GLU A 23 0.12 15.33 -14.15
C GLU A 23 -1.03 14.47 -14.69
N ILE A 24 -1.34 13.37 -14.01
CA ILE A 24 -2.51 12.54 -14.30
C ILE A 24 -3.80 13.32 -14.00
N TYR A 25 -3.90 13.99 -12.85
CA TYR A 25 -5.07 14.81 -12.54
C TYR A 25 -5.28 15.93 -13.57
N ASP A 26 -4.24 16.66 -13.94
CA ASP A 26 -4.32 17.73 -14.95
C ASP A 26 -4.86 17.19 -16.28
N LYS A 27 -4.35 16.02 -16.71
CA LYS A 27 -4.83 15.36 -17.92
C LYS A 27 -6.29 14.92 -17.80
N THR A 28 -6.72 14.38 -16.66
CA THR A 28 -8.13 14.00 -16.47
C THR A 28 -9.08 15.20 -16.49
N TRP A 29 -8.66 16.36 -15.97
CA TRP A 29 -9.42 17.61 -16.09
C TRP A 29 -9.52 18.11 -17.53
N GLU A 30 -8.44 18.07 -18.29
CA GLU A 30 -8.44 18.37 -19.72
C GLU A 30 -9.44 17.46 -20.45
N LEU A 31 -9.39 16.15 -20.21
CA LEU A 31 -10.29 15.18 -20.85
C LEU A 31 -11.75 15.45 -20.50
N ARG A 32 -12.07 15.71 -19.22
CA ARG A 32 -13.44 16.05 -18.78
C ARG A 32 -13.98 17.32 -19.43
N ARG A 33 -13.13 18.32 -19.67
CA ARG A 33 -13.51 19.60 -20.29
C ARG A 33 -13.62 19.54 -21.81
N THR A 34 -12.93 18.58 -22.45
CA THR A 34 -12.79 18.52 -23.91
C THR A 34 -13.53 17.35 -24.56
N ARG A 35 -13.98 16.36 -23.77
CA ARG A 35 -14.68 15.17 -24.27
C ARG A 35 -15.99 14.97 -23.50
N ASP A 36 -17.06 14.70 -24.23
CA ASP A 36 -18.40 14.45 -23.71
C ASP A 36 -18.66 12.98 -23.34
N ASN A 37 -17.74 12.09 -23.68
CA ASN A 37 -17.83 10.64 -23.51
C ASN A 37 -16.82 10.07 -22.50
N VAL A 38 -16.39 10.87 -21.52
CA VAL A 38 -15.37 10.48 -20.53
C VAL A 38 -15.98 10.34 -19.14
N VAL A 39 -15.78 9.17 -18.53
CA VAL A 39 -16.02 8.91 -17.12
C VAL A 39 -14.67 8.60 -16.47
N ILE A 40 -14.33 9.32 -15.40
CA ILE A 40 -13.07 9.15 -14.68
C ILE A 40 -13.31 8.36 -13.40
N PHE A 41 -12.73 7.17 -13.30
CA PHE A 41 -12.68 6.39 -12.07
C PHE A 41 -11.48 6.85 -11.23
N ASN A 42 -11.72 7.76 -10.28
CA ASN A 42 -10.67 8.31 -9.43
C ASN A 42 -10.47 7.44 -8.18
N GLN A 43 -9.59 6.43 -8.27
CA GLN A 43 -9.31 5.50 -7.16
C GLN A 43 -8.81 6.18 -5.87
N PHE A 44 -8.27 7.40 -5.95
CA PHE A 44 -7.77 8.16 -4.80
C PHE A 44 -8.87 8.96 -4.09
N GLY A 45 -9.99 9.19 -4.78
CA GLY A 45 -11.14 10.00 -4.32
C GLY A 45 -12.37 9.16 -3.96
N GLU A 46 -12.45 7.93 -4.44
CA GLU A 46 -13.64 7.07 -4.36
C GLU A 46 -13.72 6.30 -3.03
N LEU A 47 -14.62 6.70 -2.12
CA LEU A 47 -14.79 6.07 -0.81
C LEU A 47 -15.15 4.58 -0.91
N GLY A 48 -15.77 4.14 -2.02
CA GLY A 48 -16.01 2.73 -2.29
C GLY A 48 -14.74 1.87 -2.31
N ASN A 49 -13.58 2.44 -2.68
CA ASN A 49 -12.29 1.76 -2.61
C ASN A 49 -11.91 1.43 -1.15
N HIS A 50 -12.00 2.42 -0.25
CA HIS A 50 -11.74 2.20 1.18
C HIS A 50 -12.75 1.19 1.77
N LEU A 51 -14.03 1.36 1.46
CA LEU A 51 -15.09 0.51 1.98
C LEU A 51 -14.92 -0.95 1.56
N TRP A 52 -14.54 -1.22 0.32
CA TRP A 52 -14.24 -2.57 -0.14
C TRP A 52 -13.21 -3.26 0.75
N HIS A 53 -12.13 -2.56 1.10
CA HIS A 53 -11.10 -3.12 1.95
C HIS A 53 -11.50 -3.22 3.42
N TYR A 54 -12.36 -2.33 3.91
CA TYR A 54 -12.96 -2.46 5.23
C TYR A 54 -13.83 -3.73 5.32
N GLU A 55 -14.74 -3.93 4.37
CA GLU A 55 -15.70 -5.04 4.37
C GLU A 55 -15.10 -6.37 3.94
N VAL A 56 -14.24 -6.41 2.93
CA VAL A 56 -13.76 -7.67 2.36
C VAL A 56 -12.38 -8.01 2.91
N THR A 57 -11.40 -7.14 2.69
CA THR A 57 -10.01 -7.42 3.09
C THR A 57 -9.85 -7.45 4.61
N GLY A 58 -10.52 -6.55 5.34
CA GLY A 58 -10.53 -6.51 6.80
C GLY A 58 -11.09 -7.79 7.42
N ASN A 59 -12.25 -8.25 6.94
CA ASN A 59 -12.83 -9.52 7.38
C ASN A 59 -11.91 -10.72 7.05
N ALA A 60 -11.35 -10.80 5.84
CA ALA A 60 -10.43 -11.87 5.47
C ALA A 60 -9.16 -11.90 6.35
N MET A 61 -8.55 -10.73 6.61
CA MET A 61 -7.41 -10.63 7.53
C MET A 61 -7.79 -11.06 8.94
N HIS A 62 -8.99 -10.69 9.40
CA HIS A 62 -9.48 -11.07 10.72
C HIS A 62 -9.64 -12.59 10.86
N GLU A 63 -10.18 -13.27 9.85
CA GLU A 63 -10.27 -14.73 9.83
C GLU A 63 -8.88 -15.39 9.91
N ILE A 64 -7.91 -14.88 9.14
CA ILE A 64 -6.51 -15.36 9.20
C ILE A 64 -5.93 -15.15 10.61
N ILE A 65 -6.09 -13.96 11.19
CA ILE A 65 -5.58 -13.67 12.54
C ILE A 65 -6.19 -14.63 13.57
N LYS A 66 -7.50 -14.90 13.50
CA LYS A 66 -8.15 -15.85 14.41
C LYS A 66 -7.63 -17.28 14.24
N ALA A 67 -7.32 -17.70 13.02
CA ALA A 67 -6.76 -19.01 12.75
C ALA A 67 -5.31 -19.14 13.25
N GLU A 68 -4.50 -18.10 13.10
CA GLU A 68 -3.05 -18.15 13.35
C GLU A 68 -2.66 -17.74 14.79
N ALA A 69 -3.48 -16.94 15.49
CA ALA A 69 -3.09 -16.39 16.79
C ALA A 69 -2.93 -17.44 17.91
N GLY A 70 -3.57 -18.60 17.78
CA GLY A 70 -3.59 -19.60 18.84
C GLY A 70 -4.12 -19.02 20.17
N SER A 71 -3.62 -19.52 21.30
CA SER A 71 -4.10 -19.12 22.64
C SER A 71 -3.40 -17.90 23.24
N LYS A 72 -2.29 -17.44 22.66
CA LYS A 72 -1.44 -16.36 23.21
C LYS A 72 -1.13 -15.24 22.22
N GLY A 73 -1.40 -15.44 20.94
CA GLY A 73 -1.10 -14.47 19.90
C GLY A 73 -1.95 -13.21 20.05
N LYS A 74 -1.28 -12.06 19.97
CA LYS A 74 -1.92 -10.74 19.98
C LYS A 74 -1.56 -10.01 18.70
N LEU A 75 -2.56 -9.46 18.01
CA LEU A 75 -2.29 -8.52 16.92
C LEU A 75 -1.62 -7.26 17.48
N ALA A 76 -0.33 -7.11 17.18
CA ALA A 76 0.47 -5.93 17.55
C ALA A 76 0.25 -4.78 16.57
N GLY A 77 0.15 -5.10 15.27
CA GLY A 77 -0.09 -4.09 14.26
C GLY A 77 -0.32 -4.63 12.86
N ILE A 78 -0.60 -3.68 11.98
CA ILE A 78 -0.81 -3.87 10.55
C ILE A 78 0.13 -2.91 9.83
N CYS A 79 0.96 -3.42 8.94
CA CYS A 79 1.88 -2.63 8.12
C CYS A 79 1.40 -2.64 6.67
N LEU A 80 1.09 -1.48 6.10
CA LEU A 80 0.60 -1.35 4.73
C LEU A 80 1.21 -0.11 4.06
N THR A 81 1.80 -0.27 2.88
CA THR A 81 2.24 0.84 2.06
C THR A 81 1.04 1.63 1.49
N SER A 82 1.24 2.94 1.29
CA SER A 82 0.21 3.82 0.73
C SER A 82 0.34 3.98 -0.78
N GLY A 83 -0.55 3.32 -1.53
CA GLY A 83 -0.86 3.63 -2.94
C GLY A 83 -2.05 4.56 -3.06
N SER A 84 -3.19 4.02 -3.51
CA SER A 84 -4.49 4.71 -3.44
C SER A 84 -5.01 4.90 -2.02
N ALA A 85 -4.37 4.26 -1.02
CA ALA A 85 -4.79 4.14 0.37
C ALA A 85 -6.06 3.30 0.62
N GLY A 86 -6.62 2.65 -0.40
CA GLY A 86 -7.79 1.78 -0.26
C GLY A 86 -7.59 0.69 0.79
N THR A 87 -6.51 -0.10 0.67
CA THR A 87 -6.20 -1.22 1.58
C THR A 87 -6.11 -0.79 3.05
N LEU A 88 -5.81 0.48 3.34
CA LEU A 88 -5.78 0.98 4.72
C LEU A 88 -7.15 0.86 5.40
N GLY A 89 -8.26 0.82 4.64
CA GLY A 89 -9.60 0.55 5.20
C GLY A 89 -9.73 -0.81 5.90
N SER A 90 -8.93 -1.81 5.50
CA SER A 90 -8.88 -3.10 6.22
C SER A 90 -8.38 -2.93 7.66
N SER A 91 -7.50 -1.97 7.90
CA SER A 91 -6.97 -1.70 9.24
C SER A 91 -7.96 -0.93 10.12
N ASP A 92 -8.86 -0.14 9.51
CA ASP A 92 -9.96 0.49 10.25
C ASP A 92 -10.86 -0.61 10.83
N TYR A 93 -11.28 -1.57 10.01
CA TYR A 93 -12.04 -2.74 10.47
C TYR A 93 -11.27 -3.54 11.54
N LEU A 94 -9.99 -3.82 11.32
CA LEU A 94 -9.20 -4.58 12.29
C LEU A 94 -9.03 -3.84 13.62
N LYS A 95 -9.03 -2.50 13.63
CA LYS A 95 -8.96 -1.72 14.87
C LYS A 95 -10.29 -1.70 15.62
N ASP A 96 -11.43 -1.90 14.96
CA ASP A 96 -12.70 -2.14 15.64
C ASP A 96 -12.67 -3.47 16.41
N GLN A 97 -12.04 -4.49 15.84
CA GLN A 97 -11.88 -5.81 16.47
C GLN A 97 -10.72 -5.84 17.50
N TYR A 98 -9.64 -5.10 17.23
CA TYR A 98 -8.41 -5.05 18.02
C TYR A 98 -7.99 -3.58 18.30
N PRO A 99 -8.63 -2.88 19.25
CA PRO A 99 -8.44 -1.44 19.46
C PRO A 99 -7.03 -0.99 19.84
N HIS A 100 -6.18 -1.93 20.25
CA HIS A 100 -4.78 -1.68 20.61
C HIS A 100 -3.78 -1.99 19.50
N ALA A 101 -4.21 -2.60 18.40
CA ALA A 101 -3.36 -2.83 17.24
C ALA A 101 -2.99 -1.50 16.57
N LYS A 102 -1.74 -1.37 16.15
CA LYS A 102 -1.25 -0.17 15.47
C LYS A 102 -1.40 -0.29 13.96
N LEU A 103 -1.86 0.78 13.31
CA LEU A 103 -1.69 0.94 11.88
C LEU A 103 -0.37 1.66 11.59
N ALA A 104 0.55 0.99 10.90
CA ALA A 104 1.77 1.57 10.35
C ALA A 104 1.67 1.70 8.82
N VAL A 105 1.76 2.93 8.33
CA VAL A 105 1.70 3.23 6.88
C VAL A 105 3.11 3.31 6.31
N GLY A 106 3.39 2.51 5.29
CA GLY A 106 4.64 2.51 4.55
C GLY A 106 4.67 3.57 3.44
N GLU A 107 5.81 4.21 3.24
CA GLU A 107 6.08 5.15 2.12
C GLU A 107 7.53 4.99 1.60
N ALA A 108 7.86 5.56 0.44
CA ALA A 108 9.25 5.58 -0.01
C ALA A 108 10.07 6.65 0.73
N LEU A 109 11.27 6.27 1.17
CA LEU A 109 12.22 7.20 1.79
C LEU A 109 12.71 8.28 0.81
N GLN A 110 12.74 7.97 -0.47
CA GLN A 110 13.18 8.91 -1.52
C GLN A 110 12.11 9.95 -1.87
N CYS A 111 10.83 9.72 -1.56
CA CYS A 111 9.76 10.71 -1.72
C CYS A 111 8.77 10.69 -0.53
N PRO A 112 9.23 10.95 0.71
CA PRO A 112 8.42 10.65 1.88
C PRO A 112 7.33 11.72 2.08
N THR A 113 6.11 11.38 1.70
CA THR A 113 4.95 12.27 1.69
C THR A 113 4.42 12.57 3.09
N LEU A 114 4.20 11.53 3.88
CA LEU A 114 3.66 11.61 5.23
C LEU A 114 4.71 12.14 6.22
N LEU A 115 5.99 11.78 6.07
CA LEU A 115 7.06 12.32 6.93
C LEU A 115 7.44 13.76 6.55
N ASN A 116 7.72 14.02 5.26
CA ASN A 116 8.40 15.24 4.80
C ASN A 116 7.71 15.97 3.62
N ASN A 117 6.40 15.81 3.46
CA ASN A 117 5.59 16.56 2.48
C ASN A 117 5.93 16.27 0.99
N GLY A 118 6.56 15.13 0.68
CA GLY A 118 6.50 14.53 -0.66
C GLY A 118 7.33 15.26 -1.71
N PHE A 119 8.65 15.10 -1.65
CA PHE A 119 9.60 15.59 -2.66
C PHE A 119 10.65 14.53 -2.99
N GLY A 120 10.90 14.31 -4.28
CA GLY A 120 11.80 13.28 -4.81
C GLY A 120 11.06 12.22 -5.62
N ASP A 121 11.77 11.15 -5.97
CA ASP A 121 11.30 10.11 -6.89
C ASP A 121 11.70 8.74 -6.32
N HIS A 122 10.90 7.69 -6.52
CA HIS A 122 11.19 6.34 -6.02
C HIS A 122 10.89 5.25 -7.05
N ARG A 123 11.39 4.05 -6.78
CA ARG A 123 11.20 2.84 -7.61
C ARG A 123 10.31 1.78 -6.97
N ILE A 124 9.70 2.05 -5.83
CA ILE A 124 8.70 1.16 -5.23
C ILE A 124 7.41 1.28 -6.04
N GLU A 125 7.21 0.37 -7.00
CA GLU A 125 6.02 0.38 -7.86
C GLU A 125 4.77 -0.06 -7.08
N GLY A 126 3.64 0.61 -7.34
CA GLY A 126 2.35 0.36 -6.68
C GLY A 126 2.07 1.22 -5.44
N ILE A 127 3.00 2.10 -5.06
CA ILE A 127 2.77 3.12 -4.02
C ILE A 127 2.74 4.52 -4.64
N GLY A 128 2.01 5.44 -4.02
CA GLY A 128 1.73 6.76 -4.58
C GLY A 128 2.12 7.86 -3.59
N ASP A 129 3.17 8.60 -3.94
CA ASP A 129 3.70 9.70 -3.14
C ASP A 129 3.31 11.08 -3.74
N LYS A 130 3.81 12.17 -3.14
CA LYS A 130 3.51 13.59 -3.49
C LYS A 130 2.06 14.04 -3.26
N HIS A 131 1.18 13.17 -2.75
CA HIS A 131 -0.14 13.55 -2.26
C HIS A 131 -0.65 12.60 -1.17
N ILE A 132 -1.63 13.05 -0.38
CA ILE A 132 -2.38 12.18 0.53
C ILE A 132 -3.72 11.86 -0.13
N PRO A 133 -4.05 10.58 -0.44
CA PRO A 133 -5.34 10.22 -1.03
C PRO A 133 -6.53 10.70 -0.20
N TRP A 134 -7.63 11.08 -0.85
CA TRP A 134 -8.83 11.58 -0.16
C TRP A 134 -9.37 10.54 0.82
N ILE A 135 -9.32 9.28 0.40
CA ILE A 135 -9.87 8.13 1.12
C ILE A 135 -8.97 7.60 2.24
N HIS A 136 -7.79 8.20 2.46
CA HIS A 136 -6.91 7.81 3.56
C HIS A 136 -7.45 8.32 4.89
N ASN A 137 -7.87 7.43 5.79
CA ASN A 137 -8.23 7.77 7.16
C ASN A 137 -7.00 8.09 8.04
N VAL A 138 -6.43 9.28 7.87
CA VAL A 138 -5.20 9.71 8.58
C VAL A 138 -5.39 9.73 10.10
N LYS A 139 -6.61 10.02 10.59
CA LYS A 139 -6.90 10.05 12.03
C LYS A 139 -6.68 8.68 12.68
N ASN A 140 -6.90 7.60 11.93
CA ASN A 140 -6.68 6.23 12.40
C ASN A 140 -5.26 5.69 12.17
N THR A 141 -4.38 6.44 11.49
CA THR A 141 -2.98 6.05 11.23
C THR A 141 -2.09 6.31 12.44
N ASP A 142 -1.39 5.30 12.97
CA ASP A 142 -0.61 5.43 14.21
C ASP A 142 0.88 5.65 13.98
N MET A 143 1.41 5.18 12.84
CA MET A 143 2.83 5.25 12.53
C MET A 143 3.05 5.44 11.03
N VAL A 144 4.16 6.08 10.68
CA VAL A 144 4.69 6.12 9.31
C VAL A 144 6.05 5.44 9.30
N ILE A 145 6.29 4.59 8.32
CA ILE A 145 7.54 3.88 8.10
C ILE A 145 8.02 4.16 6.69
N ALA A 146 9.12 4.91 6.54
CA ALA A 146 9.72 5.12 5.24
C ALA A 146 10.71 3.98 4.94
N ILE A 147 10.62 3.44 3.72
CA ILE A 147 11.44 2.34 3.21
C ILE A 147 12.33 2.85 2.08
N ASP A 148 13.62 2.57 2.15
CA ASP A 148 14.53 2.86 1.05
C ASP A 148 14.17 1.95 -0.14
N ASP A 149 13.95 2.55 -1.30
CA ASP A 149 13.62 1.79 -2.50
C ASP A 149 14.72 0.78 -2.89
N ASN A 150 15.99 1.03 -2.56
CA ASN A 150 17.07 0.07 -2.75
C ASN A 150 16.90 -1.16 -1.87
N ASP A 151 16.38 -1.00 -0.66
CA ASP A 151 16.16 -2.14 0.24
C ASP A 151 15.06 -3.04 -0.32
N SER A 152 13.98 -2.43 -0.80
CA SER A 152 12.85 -3.15 -1.43
C SER A 152 13.29 -3.87 -2.70
N LEU A 153 14.03 -3.17 -3.57
CA LEU A 153 14.56 -3.75 -4.81
C LEU A 153 15.59 -4.86 -4.57
N GLY A 154 16.46 -4.71 -3.56
CA GLY A 154 17.43 -5.74 -3.21
C GLY A 154 16.75 -6.98 -2.61
N MET A 155 15.74 -6.82 -1.77
CA MET A 155 14.91 -7.94 -1.30
C MET A 155 14.15 -8.60 -2.46
N PHE A 156 13.61 -7.81 -3.39
CA PHE A 156 12.95 -8.32 -4.59
C PHE A 156 13.89 -9.20 -5.42
N ARG A 157 15.13 -8.77 -5.67
CA ARG A 157 16.14 -9.59 -6.37
C ARG A 157 16.52 -10.84 -5.58
N LEU A 158 16.72 -10.72 -4.27
CA LEU A 158 17.03 -11.86 -3.40
C LEU A 158 15.98 -12.98 -3.52
N PHE A 159 14.71 -12.65 -3.70
CA PHE A 159 13.62 -13.62 -3.81
C PHE A 159 13.42 -14.18 -5.23
N ASN A 160 13.75 -13.40 -6.27
CA ASN A 160 13.38 -13.71 -7.64
C ASN A 160 14.55 -14.13 -8.56
N GLU A 161 15.79 -13.91 -8.13
CA GLU A 161 16.98 -14.32 -8.89
C GLU A 161 17.44 -15.73 -8.45
N PRO A 162 17.86 -16.61 -9.38
CA PRO A 162 18.28 -17.98 -9.04
C PRO A 162 19.38 -18.05 -7.97
N SER A 163 20.40 -17.19 -8.06
CA SER A 163 21.49 -17.12 -7.08
C SER A 163 21.04 -16.59 -5.72
N GLY A 164 19.97 -15.80 -5.68
CA GLY A 164 19.30 -15.39 -4.44
C GLY A 164 18.59 -16.56 -3.76
N GLN A 165 17.83 -17.34 -4.53
CA GLN A 165 17.15 -18.53 -4.03
C GLN A 165 18.13 -19.60 -3.55
N ASP A 166 19.23 -19.82 -4.28
CA ASP A 166 20.31 -20.73 -3.87
C ASP A 166 20.97 -20.29 -2.56
N TYR A 167 21.18 -18.97 -2.41
CA TYR A 167 21.70 -18.41 -1.17
C TYR A 167 20.73 -18.63 0.00
N LEU A 168 19.42 -18.36 -0.18
CA LEU A 168 18.40 -18.57 0.86
C LEU A 168 18.31 -20.04 1.28
N ARG A 169 18.40 -20.97 0.31
CA ARG A 169 18.50 -22.41 0.60
C ARG A 169 19.74 -22.72 1.44
N GLY A 170 20.88 -22.11 1.12
CA GLY A 170 22.10 -22.19 1.91
C GLY A 170 21.98 -21.60 3.33
N GLN A 171 21.05 -20.67 3.56
CA GLN A 171 20.69 -20.15 4.89
C GLN A 171 19.71 -21.06 5.66
N GLY A 172 19.27 -22.18 5.07
CA GLY A 172 18.35 -23.13 5.69
C GLY A 172 16.86 -22.78 5.55
N ILE A 173 16.51 -21.83 4.68
CA ILE A 173 15.11 -21.55 4.35
C ILE A 173 14.56 -22.70 3.50
N SER A 174 13.35 -23.17 3.82
CA SER A 174 12.74 -24.30 3.11
C SER A 174 12.33 -23.95 1.68
N GLU A 175 12.35 -24.93 0.77
CA GLU A 175 11.88 -24.74 -0.62
C GLU A 175 10.45 -24.21 -0.67
N GLU A 176 9.57 -24.63 0.24
CA GLU A 176 8.20 -24.15 0.29
C GLU A 176 8.12 -22.64 0.53
N VAL A 177 8.95 -22.12 1.45
CA VAL A 177 9.01 -20.70 1.74
C VAL A 177 9.65 -19.95 0.57
N ILE A 178 10.77 -20.45 0.03
CA ILE A 178 11.44 -19.84 -1.13
C ILE A 178 10.48 -19.72 -2.33
N ALA A 179 9.71 -20.76 -2.60
CA ALA A 179 8.72 -20.78 -3.68
C ALA A 179 7.58 -19.77 -3.49
N LYS A 180 7.24 -19.39 -2.25
CA LYS A 180 6.27 -18.31 -1.96
C LYS A 180 6.91 -16.94 -1.98
N LEU A 181 8.18 -16.82 -1.57
CA LEU A 181 8.92 -15.56 -1.62
C LEU A 181 9.09 -15.05 -3.06
N SER A 182 9.21 -15.95 -4.04
CA SER A 182 9.26 -15.58 -5.46
C SER A 182 7.94 -15.01 -6.00
N TRP A 183 6.86 -14.98 -5.23
CA TRP A 183 5.63 -14.28 -5.62
C TRP A 183 5.67 -12.80 -5.25
N VAL A 184 6.59 -12.39 -4.37
CA VAL A 184 6.61 -11.05 -3.78
C VAL A 184 7.10 -10.02 -4.82
N GLY A 185 6.20 -9.10 -5.21
CA GLY A 185 6.56 -7.89 -5.95
C GLY A 185 7.26 -6.82 -5.09
N ILE A 186 7.62 -5.69 -5.70
CA ILE A 186 8.49 -4.67 -5.07
C ILE A 186 7.80 -4.00 -3.87
N SER A 187 6.53 -3.60 -4.00
CA SER A 187 5.79 -3.01 -2.87
C SER A 187 5.42 -4.05 -1.80
N GLY A 188 5.27 -5.32 -2.17
CA GLY A 188 5.19 -6.44 -1.23
C GLY A 188 6.46 -6.58 -0.38
N ALA A 189 7.64 -6.45 -1.00
CA ALA A 189 8.91 -6.41 -0.27
C ALA A 189 8.98 -5.20 0.68
N ALA A 190 8.52 -4.02 0.24
CA ALA A 190 8.43 -2.84 1.11
C ALA A 190 7.51 -3.05 2.33
N ASN A 191 6.42 -3.77 2.16
CA ASN A 191 5.52 -4.18 3.25
C ASN A 191 6.21 -5.12 4.25
N ILE A 192 6.94 -6.14 3.76
CA ILE A 192 7.74 -7.03 4.63
C ILE A 192 8.79 -6.23 5.40
N LEU A 193 9.50 -5.31 4.74
CA LEU A 193 10.47 -4.42 5.38
C LEU A 193 9.82 -3.53 6.45
N SER A 194 8.61 -3.04 6.19
CA SER A 194 7.83 -2.29 7.16
C SER A 194 7.50 -3.13 8.40
N CYS A 195 7.11 -4.40 8.22
CA CYS A 195 6.93 -5.35 9.32
C CYS A 195 8.22 -5.56 10.12
N ILE A 196 9.37 -5.73 9.46
CA ILE A 196 10.67 -5.89 10.13
C ILE A 196 11.02 -4.66 10.97
N LYS A 197 10.84 -3.45 10.42
CA LYS A 197 11.07 -2.18 11.16
C LYS A 197 10.12 -2.05 12.34
N PHE A 198 8.84 -2.34 12.14
CA PHE A 198 7.82 -2.32 13.18
C PHE A 198 8.15 -3.28 14.32
N ALA A 199 8.51 -4.54 13.99
CA ALA A 199 8.89 -5.55 14.96
C ALA A 199 10.10 -5.12 15.80
N LYS A 200 11.14 -4.59 15.15
CA LYS A 200 12.35 -4.09 15.83
C LYS A 200 12.04 -2.89 16.72
N TYR A 201 11.20 -1.97 16.26
CA TYR A 201 10.89 -0.74 16.99
C TYR A 201 10.09 -1.00 18.27
N TYR A 202 9.11 -1.90 18.20
CA TYR A 202 8.27 -2.27 19.36
C TYR A 202 8.81 -3.45 20.16
N GLU A 203 10.00 -3.95 19.82
CA GLU A 203 10.64 -5.09 20.50
C GLU A 203 9.72 -6.32 20.60
N LEU A 204 9.02 -6.62 19.50
CA LEU A 204 8.02 -7.68 19.46
C LEU A 204 8.62 -9.06 19.72
N THR A 205 7.79 -9.94 20.26
CA THR A 205 8.14 -11.31 20.63
C THR A 205 7.43 -12.34 19.75
N GLU A 206 7.68 -13.62 19.98
CA GLU A 206 6.97 -14.73 19.32
C GLU A 206 5.47 -14.78 19.61
N ASN A 207 4.96 -13.97 20.56
CA ASN A 207 3.53 -13.88 20.87
C ASN A 207 2.83 -12.73 20.13
N ASP A 208 3.58 -11.92 19.38
CA ASP A 208 3.05 -10.75 18.67
C ASP A 208 2.87 -11.06 17.19
N ILE A 209 1.71 -10.69 16.65
CA ILE A 209 1.34 -10.90 15.25
C ILE A 209 1.37 -9.55 14.54
N ILE A 210 1.97 -9.54 13.35
CA ILE A 210 1.92 -8.41 12.42
C ILE A 210 1.19 -8.88 11.17
N MET A 211 0.18 -8.13 10.74
CA MET A 211 -0.51 -8.38 9.48
C MET A 211 0.03 -7.46 8.38
N THR A 212 0.17 -7.99 7.18
CA THR A 212 0.50 -7.19 5.98
C THR A 212 -0.05 -7.87 4.73
N VAL A 213 0.24 -7.28 3.58
CA VAL A 213 -0.34 -7.66 2.29
C VAL A 213 0.78 -7.70 1.25
N LEU A 214 0.80 -8.74 0.42
CA LEU A 214 1.66 -8.81 -0.75
C LEU A 214 0.83 -8.31 -1.94
N THR A 215 1.08 -7.07 -2.34
CA THR A 215 0.22 -6.25 -3.20
C THR A 215 0.07 -6.78 -4.61
N ASP A 216 1.13 -7.36 -5.17
CA ASP A 216 1.18 -7.86 -6.53
C ASP A 216 2.25 -8.95 -6.71
N SER A 217 2.15 -9.65 -7.84
CA SER A 217 3.06 -10.73 -8.21
C SER A 217 4.35 -10.19 -8.83
N ALA A 218 5.47 -10.81 -8.47
CA ALA A 218 6.78 -10.60 -9.11
C ALA A 218 6.77 -10.79 -10.64
N GLU A 219 5.81 -11.54 -11.18
CA GLU A 219 5.62 -11.73 -12.63
C GLU A 219 5.42 -10.40 -13.39
N MET A 220 4.88 -9.38 -12.72
CA MET A 220 4.67 -8.06 -13.32
C MET A 220 5.97 -7.26 -13.48
N TYR A 221 7.07 -7.69 -12.85
CA TYR A 221 8.30 -6.92 -12.66
C TYR A 221 9.53 -7.56 -13.33
N GLN A 222 9.34 -8.49 -14.26
CA GLN A 222 10.45 -9.20 -14.91
C GLN A 222 11.39 -8.25 -15.68
N SER A 223 10.85 -7.17 -16.28
CA SER A 223 11.69 -6.16 -16.92
C SER A 223 12.56 -5.39 -15.92
N ARG A 224 12.10 -5.22 -14.67
CA ARG A 224 12.86 -4.52 -13.62
C ARG A 224 14.14 -5.28 -13.27
N LEU A 225 14.11 -6.61 -13.25
CA LEU A 225 15.32 -7.42 -13.01
C LEU A 225 16.37 -7.17 -14.10
N GLN A 226 15.96 -7.17 -15.37
CA GLN A 226 16.85 -6.90 -16.51
C GLN A 226 17.42 -5.48 -16.49
N GLU A 227 16.58 -4.49 -16.18
CA GLU A 227 17.00 -3.09 -16.04
C GLU A 227 18.03 -2.93 -14.91
N MET A 228 17.78 -3.55 -13.75
CA MET A 228 18.71 -3.53 -12.61
C MET A 228 20.05 -4.23 -12.90
N GLU A 229 20.04 -5.30 -13.69
CA GLU A 229 21.27 -5.96 -14.15
C GLU A 229 22.07 -5.04 -15.06
N ALA A 230 21.41 -4.41 -16.04
CA ALA A 230 22.04 -3.47 -16.96
C ALA A 230 22.62 -2.25 -16.23
N GLU A 231 21.88 -1.70 -15.25
CA GLU A 231 22.34 -0.57 -14.42
C GLU A 231 23.57 -0.90 -13.58
N ARG A 232 23.63 -2.11 -12.99
CA ARG A 232 24.76 -2.53 -12.15
C ARG A 232 25.95 -3.06 -12.97
N GLY A 233 25.73 -3.42 -14.23
CA GLY A 233 26.74 -3.93 -15.14
C GLY A 233 27.28 -5.31 -14.76
N ASN A 234 26.52 -6.08 -13.98
CA ASN A 234 26.87 -7.45 -13.58
C ASN A 234 25.65 -8.34 -13.32
N GLU A 235 25.80 -9.62 -13.65
CA GLU A 235 24.84 -10.67 -13.28
C GLU A 235 24.71 -10.78 -11.76
N TYR A 236 23.51 -11.13 -11.28
CA TYR A 236 23.27 -11.34 -9.86
C TYR A 236 24.02 -12.57 -9.35
N SER A 237 24.97 -12.37 -8.44
CA SER A 237 25.78 -13.45 -7.86
C SER A 237 25.36 -13.79 -6.43
N SER A 238 25.85 -14.93 -5.92
CA SER A 238 25.68 -15.29 -4.50
C SER A 238 26.29 -14.26 -3.54
N LEU A 239 27.32 -13.52 -3.97
CA LEU A 239 27.86 -12.40 -3.20
C LEU A 239 26.85 -11.25 -3.13
N ASN A 240 26.16 -10.93 -4.23
CA ASN A 240 25.10 -9.92 -4.22
C ASN A 240 23.94 -10.36 -3.30
N ALA A 241 23.52 -11.62 -3.39
CA ALA A 241 22.48 -12.17 -2.51
C ALA A 241 22.86 -12.05 -1.02
N ALA A 242 24.11 -12.36 -0.67
CA ALA A 242 24.59 -12.19 0.70
C ALA A 242 24.58 -10.73 1.14
N VAL A 243 24.98 -9.80 0.27
CA VAL A 243 24.94 -8.34 0.55
C VAL A 243 23.50 -7.88 0.73
N ASP A 244 22.59 -8.22 -0.19
CA ASP A 244 21.20 -7.77 -0.15
C ASP A 244 20.47 -8.37 1.07
N HIS A 245 20.72 -9.63 1.44
CA HIS A 245 20.18 -10.20 2.68
C HIS A 245 20.70 -9.47 3.94
N ASN A 246 22.02 -9.30 4.07
CA ASN A 246 22.60 -8.71 5.28
C ASN A 246 22.30 -7.21 5.41
N ARG A 247 22.39 -6.46 4.32
CA ARG A 247 22.18 -5.01 4.33
C ARG A 247 20.69 -4.67 4.37
N ASN A 248 19.93 -5.23 3.45
CA ASN A 248 18.57 -4.77 3.16
C ASN A 248 17.50 -5.52 3.96
N VAL A 249 17.84 -6.62 4.63
CA VAL A 249 16.88 -7.37 5.49
C VAL A 249 17.33 -7.34 6.94
N LEU A 250 18.49 -7.93 7.24
CA LEU A 250 18.98 -8.02 8.62
C LEU A 250 19.42 -6.66 9.16
N GLY A 251 20.08 -5.86 8.31
CA GLY A 251 20.64 -4.55 8.63
C GLY A 251 19.66 -3.39 8.66
N VAL A 252 18.39 -3.62 8.32
CA VAL A 252 17.34 -2.58 8.34
C VAL A 252 17.23 -1.95 9.72
N ARG A 253 17.35 -0.62 9.75
CA ARG A 253 17.32 0.22 10.95
C ARG A 253 15.92 0.79 11.18
N THR A 254 15.71 1.43 12.33
CA THR A 254 14.45 2.08 12.74
C THR A 254 14.56 3.61 12.74
N ASP A 255 15.42 4.17 11.89
CA ASP A 255 15.76 5.59 11.81
C ASP A 255 14.74 6.43 11.02
N SER A 256 14.25 5.91 9.89
CA SER A 256 13.27 6.60 9.03
C SER A 256 11.84 6.15 9.31
N MET A 257 11.33 6.44 10.52
CA MET A 257 9.97 6.13 10.93
C MET A 257 9.50 7.03 12.08
N LYS A 258 8.18 7.15 12.29
CA LYS A 258 7.62 8.03 13.32
C LYS A 258 6.28 7.52 13.85
N GLU A 259 6.16 7.39 15.17
CA GLU A 259 4.85 7.33 15.84
C GLU A 259 4.13 8.69 15.74
N LEU A 260 2.86 8.64 15.33
CA LEU A 260 2.07 9.83 15.09
C LEU A 260 1.28 10.23 16.33
N THR A 261 1.66 11.37 16.89
CA THR A 261 0.80 12.12 17.82
C THR A 261 -0.42 12.67 17.08
N TYR A 262 -1.45 13.09 17.83
CA TYR A 262 -2.60 13.80 17.27
C TYR A 262 -2.20 14.97 16.34
N GLN A 263 -1.19 15.75 16.72
CA GLN A 263 -0.72 16.88 15.90
C GLN A 263 -0.02 16.42 14.63
N SER A 264 0.76 15.32 14.68
CA SER A 264 1.39 14.74 13.50
C SER A 264 0.33 14.22 12.52
N LYS A 265 -0.69 13.50 13.02
CA LYS A 265 -1.83 13.03 12.22
C LYS A 265 -2.56 14.22 11.57
N LYS A 266 -2.85 15.28 12.34
CA LYS A 266 -3.55 16.47 11.83
C LYS A 266 -2.73 17.21 10.77
N ARG A 267 -1.41 17.32 10.95
CA ARG A 267 -0.50 17.89 9.95
C ARG A 267 -0.61 17.13 8.61
N ILE A 268 -0.54 15.80 8.66
CA ILE A 268 -0.64 14.95 7.47
C ILE A 268 -2.02 15.10 6.83
N HIS A 269 -3.09 15.04 7.63
CA HIS A 269 -4.48 15.24 7.14
C HIS A 269 -4.64 16.55 6.38
N ASN A 270 -4.08 17.63 6.91
CA ASN A 270 -4.16 18.95 6.29
C ASN A 270 -3.41 19.03 4.94
N LEU A 271 -2.48 18.12 4.64
CA LEU A 271 -1.82 18.09 3.31
C LEU A 271 -2.82 17.76 2.19
N LYS A 272 -3.95 17.11 2.50
CA LYS A 272 -5.04 16.90 1.54
C LYS A 272 -5.55 18.21 0.93
N TYR A 273 -5.43 19.34 1.65
CA TYR A 273 -5.88 20.64 1.17
C TYR A 273 -5.29 21.00 -0.20
N TYR A 274 -3.97 20.83 -0.39
CA TYR A 274 -3.29 21.23 -1.62
C TYR A 274 -3.74 20.42 -2.83
N THR A 275 -3.90 19.11 -2.69
CA THR A 275 -4.33 18.27 -3.80
C THR A 275 -5.83 18.39 -4.01
N TRP A 276 -6.63 18.17 -2.97
CA TRP A 276 -8.06 17.97 -3.14
C TRP A 276 -8.83 19.26 -3.25
N ILE A 277 -8.49 20.27 -2.45
CA ILE A 277 -9.22 21.53 -2.43
C ILE A 277 -8.70 22.46 -3.52
N GLU A 278 -7.39 22.73 -3.54
CA GLU A 278 -6.84 23.71 -4.49
C GLU A 278 -6.78 23.19 -5.94
N GLN A 279 -6.54 21.89 -6.14
CA GLN A 279 -6.33 21.33 -7.48
C GLN A 279 -7.51 20.50 -7.99
N GLN A 280 -8.18 19.72 -7.13
CA GLN A 280 -9.29 18.84 -7.54
C GLN A 280 -10.69 19.44 -7.26
N GLU A 281 -10.78 20.67 -6.76
CA GLU A 281 -12.04 21.38 -6.53
C GLU A 281 -13.01 20.66 -5.56
N TYR A 282 -12.48 19.89 -4.59
CA TYR A 282 -13.28 19.26 -3.53
C TYR A 282 -13.71 20.29 -2.48
N ASP A 283 -14.74 19.94 -1.71
CA ASP A 283 -15.28 20.81 -0.67
C ASP A 283 -14.43 20.82 0.61
N MET A 284 -14.16 22.01 1.12
CA MET A 284 -13.41 22.20 2.37
C MET A 284 -14.20 21.71 3.59
N GLY A 285 -15.54 21.81 3.57
CA GLY A 285 -16.40 21.29 4.62
C GLY A 285 -16.25 19.77 4.75
N GLU A 286 -16.18 19.05 3.63
CA GLU A 286 -15.95 17.61 3.60
C GLU A 286 -14.57 17.23 4.18
N LEU A 287 -13.50 17.97 3.85
CA LEU A 287 -12.17 17.77 4.46
C LEU A 287 -12.20 17.93 5.99
N ASN A 288 -12.98 18.88 6.49
CA ASN A 288 -13.17 19.10 7.91
C ASN A 288 -14.04 18.00 8.54
N ALA A 289 -15.07 17.52 7.87
CA ALA A 289 -15.93 16.44 8.33
C ALA A 289 -15.14 15.15 8.59
N GLN A 290 -14.20 14.79 7.70
CA GLN A 290 -13.28 13.65 7.90
C GLN A 290 -12.54 13.68 9.25
N TRP A 291 -12.29 14.86 9.81
CA TRP A 291 -11.55 15.03 11.06
C TRP A 291 -12.46 15.25 12.26
N TYR A 292 -13.38 16.22 12.17
CA TYR A 292 -14.20 16.72 13.28
C TYR A 292 -15.53 15.99 13.42
N ASP A 293 -16.05 15.41 12.36
CA ASP A 293 -17.33 14.69 12.33
C ASP A 293 -17.11 13.20 11.99
N TYR A 294 -16.16 12.61 12.72
CA TYR A 294 -15.58 11.31 12.36
C TYR A 294 -16.62 10.19 12.31
N ASP A 295 -17.50 10.13 13.30
CA ASP A 295 -18.50 9.06 13.42
C ASP A 295 -19.54 9.16 12.29
N GLU A 296 -19.92 10.37 11.90
CA GLU A 296 -20.84 10.59 10.80
C GLU A 296 -20.17 10.40 9.43
N TYR A 297 -18.89 10.77 9.28
CA TYR A 297 -18.19 10.62 8.00
C TYR A 297 -17.71 9.18 7.77
N TRP A 298 -16.82 8.68 8.63
CA TRP A 298 -16.23 7.35 8.48
C TRP A 298 -17.16 6.27 9.05
N GLY A 299 -17.77 6.52 10.20
CA GLY A 299 -18.66 5.53 10.82
C GLY A 299 -19.89 5.20 9.95
N LYS A 300 -20.48 6.18 9.25
CA LYS A 300 -21.54 5.89 8.26
C LYS A 300 -21.01 5.12 7.07
N LEU A 301 -19.84 5.50 6.52
CA LEU A 301 -19.22 4.78 5.42
C LEU A 301 -19.05 3.29 5.76
N HIS A 302 -18.49 3.01 6.94
CA HIS A 302 -18.26 1.66 7.48
C HIS A 302 -19.55 0.87 7.80
N GLN A 303 -20.73 1.50 7.71
CA GLN A 303 -22.03 0.86 7.90
C GLN A 303 -22.79 0.65 6.59
N MET A 304 -22.22 1.02 5.43
CA MET A 304 -22.89 0.93 4.14
C MET A 304 -22.98 -0.50 3.58
N GLY A 305 -22.16 -1.44 4.06
CA GLY A 305 -22.08 -2.82 3.54
C GLY A 305 -23.44 -3.51 3.33
N PRO A 306 -24.30 -3.61 4.36
CA PRO A 306 -25.61 -4.26 4.23
C PRO A 306 -26.55 -3.64 3.19
N GLU A 307 -26.49 -2.32 2.97
CA GLU A 307 -27.29 -1.67 1.93
C GLU A 307 -26.75 -1.99 0.54
N LEU A 308 -25.42 -1.99 0.37
CA LEU A 308 -24.78 -2.37 -0.89
C LEU A 308 -25.06 -3.83 -1.25
N ASP A 309 -25.01 -4.75 -0.29
CA ASP A 309 -25.35 -6.17 -0.50
C ASP A 309 -26.78 -6.32 -1.05
N LYS A 310 -27.73 -5.60 -0.45
CA LYS A 310 -29.12 -5.59 -0.93
C LYS A 310 -29.24 -5.05 -2.36
N LEU A 311 -28.46 -4.03 -2.73
CA LEU A 311 -28.43 -3.50 -4.10
C LEU A 311 -27.80 -4.50 -5.08
N ILE A 312 -26.74 -5.21 -4.66
CA ILE A 312 -26.09 -6.26 -5.45
C ILE A 312 -27.06 -7.42 -5.69
N GLU A 313 -27.78 -7.89 -4.67
CA GLU A 313 -28.80 -8.92 -4.79
C GLU A 313 -29.90 -8.51 -5.78
N GLN A 314 -30.44 -7.30 -5.67
CA GLN A 314 -31.44 -6.79 -6.61
C GLN A 314 -30.93 -6.67 -8.03
N PHE A 315 -29.67 -6.25 -8.22
CA PHE A 315 -29.05 -6.23 -9.53
C PHE A 315 -28.95 -7.64 -10.11
N ASN A 316 -28.46 -8.59 -9.31
CA ASN A 316 -28.30 -9.98 -9.71
C ASN A 316 -29.65 -10.62 -10.08
N GLU A 317 -30.71 -10.36 -9.32
CA GLU A 317 -32.08 -10.79 -9.66
C GLU A 317 -32.56 -10.23 -11.01
N LYS A 318 -32.27 -8.96 -11.29
CA LYS A 318 -32.64 -8.31 -12.57
C LYS A 318 -31.88 -8.88 -13.77
N THR A 319 -30.65 -9.35 -13.59
CA THR A 319 -29.90 -10.00 -14.68
C THR A 319 -30.45 -11.37 -15.05
N GLY A 320 -31.23 -12.00 -14.16
CA GLY A 320 -31.79 -13.34 -14.39
C GLY A 320 -30.77 -14.48 -14.32
N LEU A 321 -29.52 -14.19 -13.93
CA LEU A 321 -28.43 -15.17 -13.83
C LEU A 321 -28.46 -16.00 -12.53
N VAL A 322 -29.31 -15.62 -11.56
CA VAL A 322 -29.45 -16.27 -10.24
C VAL A 322 -30.69 -17.18 -10.17
N LYS A 323 -31.32 -17.50 -11.32
CA LYS A 323 -32.40 -18.50 -11.42
C LYS A 323 -31.95 -19.77 -12.11
#